data_AF-A0A537YJZ9-F1
#
_entry.id   AF-A0A537YJZ9-F1
#
_cell.length_a   1.000
_cell.length_b   1.000
_cell.length_c   1.000
_cell.angle_alpha   90.00
_cell.angle_beta   90.00
_cell.angle_gamma   90.00
#
_symmetry.space_group_name_H-M   'P 1'
#
loop_
_entity.id
_entity.type
_entity.pdbx_description
1 polymer ?
#
loop_
_entity_poly.entity_id
_entity_poly.type
_entity_poly.pdbx_seq_one_letter_code
_entity_poly.pdbx_strand_id
1 'polypeptide(L)'
;MSEPGAPGASVLPLRREYARDAPEPGRRLGDVDNWGRSERTRALARRLYGPVYRRWFRVEWEGLGRIPRDGGALLVGNHGGAVPSDAPVVMHGIESELGRPVYGLAENLFRALPVVGTLWSRAGGVPASPENAMRLLHDEQQLVLVFPEGTKATGKNMRDRYRLQRFGRGG
;
A
#
# COMPACT_ATOMS: atom_id res chain seq x y z
N MET A 1 -2.33 35.62 -28.22
CA MET A 1 -3.09 34.87 -27.20
C MET A 1 -2.97 33.41 -27.61
N SER A 2 -2.05 32.67 -27.01
CA SER A 2 -1.74 31.28 -27.37
C SER A 2 -1.50 30.49 -26.08
N GLU A 3 -2.24 29.40 -25.90
CA GLU A 3 -2.12 28.49 -24.75
C GLU A 3 -0.81 27.67 -24.80
N PRO A 4 -0.19 27.33 -23.65
CA PRO A 4 0.87 26.34 -23.60
C PRO A 4 0.30 24.92 -23.41
N GLY A 5 0.68 24.01 -24.30
CA GLY A 5 0.32 22.59 -24.27
C GLY A 5 0.96 21.82 -23.11
N ALA A 6 0.25 20.78 -22.66
CA ALA A 6 0.63 19.90 -21.55
C ALA A 6 1.87 19.03 -21.88
N PRO A 7 2.79 18.80 -20.93
CA PRO A 7 3.89 17.87 -21.13
C PRO A 7 3.42 16.41 -21.02
N GLY A 8 3.81 15.61 -22.02
CA GLY A 8 3.48 14.19 -22.15
C GLY A 8 4.08 13.32 -21.04
N ALA A 9 3.28 12.37 -20.58
CA ALA A 9 3.70 11.32 -19.66
C ALA A 9 4.70 10.39 -20.36
N SER A 10 5.94 10.32 -19.85
CA SER A 10 6.94 9.38 -20.31
C SER A 10 6.68 8.00 -19.70
N VAL A 11 6.14 7.09 -20.53
CA VAL A 11 6.07 5.66 -20.21
C VAL A 11 7.42 5.06 -20.56
N LEU A 12 8.25 4.78 -19.54
CA LEU A 12 9.52 4.06 -19.70
C LEU A 12 9.23 2.57 -19.96
N PRO A 13 9.64 2.00 -21.11
CA PRO A 13 9.46 0.57 -21.36
C PRO A 13 10.55 -0.20 -20.60
N LEU A 14 10.18 -0.90 -19.51
CA LEU A 14 11.09 -1.80 -18.82
C LEU A 14 11.04 -3.21 -19.43
N ARG A 15 12.24 -3.76 -19.61
CA ARG A 15 12.60 -4.93 -20.41
C ARG A 15 11.83 -6.20 -20.00
N ARG A 16 11.27 -6.86 -21.02
CA ARG A 16 10.37 -8.03 -21.05
C ARG A 16 10.88 -9.36 -20.44
N GLU A 17 11.95 -9.37 -19.66
CA GLU A 17 12.69 -10.61 -19.32
C GLU A 17 12.20 -11.35 -18.07
N TYR A 18 11.32 -10.76 -17.25
CA TYR A 18 10.91 -11.37 -15.97
C TYR A 18 9.86 -12.50 -16.07
N ALA A 19 9.21 -12.68 -17.23
CA ALA A 19 8.02 -13.52 -17.34
C ALA A 19 8.28 -15.05 -17.42
N ARG A 20 9.52 -15.55 -17.22
CA ARG A 20 9.84 -16.96 -17.54
C ARG A 20 9.72 -17.96 -16.39
N ASP A 21 9.74 -17.54 -15.12
CA ASP A 21 9.85 -18.49 -13.99
C ASP A 21 8.85 -18.24 -12.83
N ALA A 22 7.63 -17.75 -13.12
CA ALA A 22 6.61 -17.62 -12.08
C ALA A 22 6.14 -19.01 -11.61
N PRO A 23 6.31 -19.39 -10.32
CA PRO A 23 5.86 -20.68 -9.83
C PRO A 23 4.33 -20.80 -9.88
N GLU A 24 3.84 -21.91 -10.43
CA GLU A 24 2.42 -22.26 -10.49
C GLU A 24 1.79 -22.17 -9.08
N PRO A 25 0.64 -21.48 -8.91
CA PRO A 25 0.02 -21.33 -7.60
C PRO A 25 -0.50 -22.69 -7.10
N GLY A 26 0.28 -23.33 -6.23
CA GLY A 26 -0.09 -24.56 -5.55
C GLY A 26 -1.42 -24.41 -4.80
N ARG A 27 -2.24 -25.48 -4.86
CA ARG A 27 -3.57 -25.58 -4.23
C ARG A 27 -3.47 -25.27 -2.73
N ARG A 28 -4.00 -24.11 -2.31
CA ARG A 28 -3.86 -23.58 -0.94
C ARG A 28 -4.83 -24.25 0.05
N LEU A 29 -4.34 -24.59 1.23
CA LEU A 29 -5.08 -25.22 2.33
C LEU A 29 -5.75 -24.20 3.31
N GLY A 30 -5.68 -22.89 3.05
CA GLY A 30 -6.18 -21.84 3.97
C GLY A 30 -6.63 -20.54 3.28
N ASP A 31 -7.08 -19.56 4.08
CA ASP A 31 -7.58 -18.24 3.62
C ASP A 31 -6.48 -17.19 3.42
N VAL A 32 -5.22 -17.59 3.56
CA VAL A 32 -4.04 -16.75 3.38
C VAL A 32 -3.46 -16.88 1.98
N ASP A 33 -3.05 -15.76 1.39
CA ASP A 33 -2.38 -15.72 0.10
C ASP A 33 -0.86 -15.97 0.20
N ASN A 34 -0.14 -15.80 -0.92
CA ASN A 34 1.32 -15.97 -0.98
C ASN A 34 2.10 -14.94 -0.16
N TRP A 35 1.43 -13.89 0.32
CA TRP A 35 1.99 -12.81 1.13
C TRP A 35 1.58 -12.92 2.61
N GLY A 36 0.77 -13.93 2.96
CA GLY A 36 0.23 -14.15 4.29
C GLY A 36 -0.99 -13.29 4.62
N ARG A 37 -1.53 -12.53 3.65
CA ARG A 37 -2.74 -11.73 3.81
C ARG A 37 -3.96 -12.64 3.90
N SER A 38 -4.84 -12.41 4.88
CA SER A 38 -6.05 -13.22 5.12
C SER A 38 -7.29 -12.38 4.86
N GLU A 39 -8.15 -12.82 3.95
CA GLU A 39 -9.38 -12.08 3.65
C GLU A 39 -10.36 -12.09 4.83
N ARG A 40 -10.39 -13.17 5.63
CA ARG A 40 -11.21 -13.19 6.86
C ARG A 40 -10.74 -12.13 7.86
N THR A 41 -9.41 -12.00 8.03
CA THR A 41 -8.83 -10.98 8.91
C THR A 41 -9.17 -9.58 8.40
N ARG A 42 -9.12 -9.34 7.08
CA ARG A 42 -9.44 -8.04 6.47
C ARG A 42 -10.92 -7.71 6.55
N ALA A 43 -11.82 -8.69 6.33
CA ALA A 43 -13.25 -8.50 6.50
C ALA A 43 -13.61 -8.10 7.94
N LEU A 44 -13.00 -8.77 8.93
CA LEU A 44 -13.15 -8.40 10.33
C LEU A 44 -12.59 -6.99 10.61
N ALA A 45 -11.39 -6.68 10.10
CA ALA A 45 -10.79 -5.36 10.24
C ALA A 45 -11.68 -4.27 9.65
N ARG A 46 -12.28 -4.47 8.47
CA ARG A 46 -13.22 -3.52 7.87
C ARG A 46 -14.44 -3.28 8.76
N ARG A 47 -15.02 -4.33 9.34
CA ARG A 47 -16.16 -4.20 10.25
C ARG A 47 -15.81 -3.41 11.51
N LEU A 48 -14.68 -3.71 12.13
CA LEU A 48 -14.27 -3.10 13.40
C LEU A 48 -13.70 -1.68 13.23
N TYR A 49 -13.01 -1.41 12.12
CA TYR A 49 -12.36 -0.13 11.87
C TYR A 49 -13.31 0.93 11.29
N GLY A 50 -14.42 0.52 10.67
CA GLY A 50 -15.39 1.42 10.03
C GLY A 50 -15.88 2.59 10.92
N PRO A 51 -16.21 2.39 12.21
CA PRO A 51 -16.57 3.49 13.11
C PRO A 51 -15.44 4.50 13.31
N VAL A 52 -14.21 4.02 13.50
CA VAL A 52 -13.02 4.87 13.68
C VAL A 52 -12.76 5.66 12.40
N TYR A 53 -12.76 4.99 11.25
CA TYR A 53 -12.61 5.61 9.94
C TYR A 53 -13.63 6.73 9.69
N ARG A 54 -14.92 6.48 9.97
CA ARG A 54 -16.00 7.44 9.67
C ARG A 54 -16.18 8.55 10.72
N ARG A 55 -15.99 8.27 12.02
CA ARG A 55 -16.32 9.24 13.10
C ARG A 55 -15.10 9.94 13.68
N TRP A 56 -13.99 9.22 13.83
CA TRP A 56 -12.75 9.77 14.37
C TRP A 56 -11.95 10.47 13.27
N PHE A 57 -11.56 9.73 12.22
CA PHE A 57 -10.77 10.28 11.13
C PHE A 57 -11.59 11.11 10.13
N ARG A 58 -12.89 10.78 9.96
CA ARG A 58 -13.82 11.49 9.05
C ARG A 58 -13.23 11.61 7.64
N VAL A 59 -12.82 10.48 7.12
CA VAL A 59 -12.08 10.42 5.85
C VAL A 59 -12.99 10.80 4.69
N GLU A 60 -12.49 11.71 3.85
CA GLU A 60 -13.09 12.10 2.59
C GLU A 60 -12.14 11.75 1.45
N TRP A 61 -12.69 11.39 0.29
CA TRP A 61 -11.92 11.07 -0.89
C TRP A 61 -12.17 12.08 -1.98
N GLU A 62 -11.08 12.58 -2.56
CA GLU A 62 -11.11 13.27 -3.84
C GLU A 62 -10.49 12.39 -4.92
N GLY A 63 -11.21 12.16 -6.03
CA GLY A 63 -10.67 11.43 -7.17
C GLY A 63 -10.45 9.93 -6.96
N LEU A 64 -11.13 9.29 -5.99
CA LEU A 64 -11.02 7.84 -5.76
C LEU A 64 -11.27 7.00 -7.02
N GLY A 65 -12.15 7.46 -7.90
CA GLY A 65 -12.43 6.82 -9.19
C GLY A 65 -11.24 6.80 -10.17
N ARG A 66 -10.15 7.52 -9.90
CA ARG A 66 -8.90 7.46 -10.68
C ARG A 66 -8.06 6.22 -10.37
N ILE A 67 -8.34 5.53 -9.27
CA ILE A 67 -7.69 4.24 -8.98
C ILE A 67 -8.23 3.20 -9.96
N PRO A 68 -7.37 2.48 -10.70
CA PRO A 68 -7.80 1.44 -11.62
C PRO A 68 -8.70 0.40 -10.93
N ARG A 69 -9.70 -0.13 -11.64
CA ARG A 69 -10.58 -1.19 -11.11
C ARG A 69 -9.93 -2.58 -11.23
N ASP A 70 -8.99 -2.70 -12.14
CA ASP A 70 -8.21 -3.88 -12.47
C ASP A 70 -6.75 -3.45 -12.75
N GLY A 71 -5.84 -4.41 -12.86
CA GLY A 71 -4.41 -4.13 -13.08
C GLY A 71 -3.66 -3.63 -11.85
N GLY A 72 -2.33 -3.71 -11.89
CA GLY A 72 -1.48 -3.22 -10.81
C GLY A 72 -1.33 -1.71 -10.81
N ALA A 73 -1.27 -1.11 -9.62
CA ALA A 73 -0.97 0.31 -9.46
C ALA A 73 -0.20 0.58 -8.17
N LEU A 74 0.79 1.46 -8.26
CA LEU A 74 1.58 1.93 -7.12
C LEU A 74 0.95 3.20 -6.55
N LEU A 75 0.41 3.09 -5.35
CA LEU A 75 -0.14 4.19 -4.57
C LEU A 75 0.98 4.76 -3.70
N VAL A 76 1.37 6.01 -3.97
CA VAL A 76 2.45 6.69 -3.26
C VAL A 76 1.84 7.78 -2.40
N GLY A 77 2.01 7.68 -1.08
CA GLY A 77 1.50 8.66 -0.11
C GLY A 77 2.60 9.28 0.73
N ASN A 78 2.37 10.48 1.23
CA ASN A 78 3.19 11.05 2.30
C ASN A 78 2.86 10.37 3.64
N HIS A 79 3.83 10.29 4.55
CA HIS A 79 3.61 9.74 5.90
C HIS A 79 3.61 10.85 6.94
N GLY A 80 2.70 10.80 7.91
CA GLY A 80 2.60 11.81 8.95
C GLY A 80 1.90 11.33 10.22
N GLY A 81 2.21 12.01 11.33
CA GLY A 81 1.61 11.72 12.64
C GLY A 81 2.46 10.79 13.50
N ALA A 82 2.27 10.89 14.81
CA ALA A 82 2.98 10.08 15.81
C ALA A 82 2.47 8.63 15.86
N VAL A 83 1.25 8.38 15.37
CA VAL A 83 0.64 7.05 15.26
C VAL A 83 0.58 6.66 13.79
N PRO A 84 1.06 5.48 13.39
CA PRO A 84 1.08 5.04 11.99
C PRO A 84 -0.32 4.61 11.51
N SER A 85 -1.25 5.56 11.41
CA SER A 85 -2.64 5.34 10.97
C SER A 85 -2.83 5.41 9.45
N ASP A 86 -1.87 6.00 8.73
CA ASP A 86 -2.03 6.33 7.31
C ASP A 86 -2.31 5.08 6.45
N ALA A 87 -1.48 4.04 6.57
CA ALA A 87 -1.67 2.81 5.79
C ALA A 87 -3.01 2.12 6.11
N PRO A 88 -3.37 1.85 7.39
CA PRO A 88 -4.68 1.31 7.73
C PRO A 88 -5.87 2.12 7.19
N VAL A 89 -5.81 3.46 7.26
CA VAL A 89 -6.88 4.33 6.74
C VAL A 89 -7.04 4.19 5.23
N VAL A 90 -5.95 4.32 4.48
CA VAL A 90 -5.96 4.24 3.01
C VAL A 90 -6.42 2.84 2.56
N MET A 91 -5.84 1.79 3.14
CA MET A 91 -6.21 0.40 2.82
C MET A 91 -7.67 0.12 3.14
N HIS A 92 -8.17 0.59 4.29
CA HIS A 92 -9.58 0.40 4.67
C HIS A 92 -10.53 1.09 3.68
N GLY A 93 -10.26 2.35 3.32
CA GLY A 93 -11.12 3.10 2.41
C GLY A 93 -11.16 2.48 1.02
N ILE A 94 -10.00 2.16 0.43
CA ILE A 94 -9.94 1.53 -0.90
C ILE A 94 -10.63 0.17 -0.90
N GLU A 95 -10.37 -0.68 0.10
CA GLU A 95 -11.00 -2.00 0.17
C GLU A 95 -12.51 -1.93 0.37
N SER A 96 -13.00 -0.94 1.12
CA SER A 96 -14.43 -0.80 1.41
C SER A 96 -15.20 -0.18 0.24
N GLU A 97 -14.61 0.80 -0.45
CA GLU A 97 -15.28 1.55 -1.52
C GLU A 97 -15.07 0.91 -2.91
N LEU A 98 -13.91 0.31 -3.15
CA LEU A 98 -13.54 -0.25 -4.46
C LEU A 98 -13.50 -1.78 -4.46
N GLY A 99 -13.57 -2.43 -3.30
CA GLY A 99 -13.46 -3.90 -3.20
C GLY A 99 -12.10 -4.45 -3.61
N ARG A 100 -11.10 -3.59 -3.79
CA ARG A 100 -9.75 -3.98 -4.22
C ARG A 100 -8.84 -4.22 -3.01
N PRO A 101 -8.15 -5.36 -2.92
CA PRO A 101 -7.12 -5.56 -1.90
C PRO A 101 -5.95 -4.59 -2.13
N VAL A 102 -5.41 -4.07 -1.04
CA VAL A 102 -4.22 -3.21 -1.05
C VAL A 102 -3.13 -3.89 -0.22
N TYR A 103 -1.90 -3.84 -0.72
CA TYR A 103 -0.71 -4.37 -0.04
C TYR A 103 0.21 -3.22 0.37
N GLY A 104 0.52 -3.11 1.65
CA GLY A 104 1.41 -2.07 2.16
C GLY A 104 2.85 -2.54 2.20
N LEU A 105 3.76 -1.88 1.48
CA LEU A 105 5.19 -2.11 1.66
C LEU A 105 5.66 -1.33 2.89
N ALA A 106 6.26 -2.04 3.84
CA ALA A 106 6.85 -1.42 5.02
C ALA A 106 8.25 -1.94 5.27
N GLU A 107 9.10 -1.06 5.80
CA GLU A 107 10.38 -1.45 6.39
C GLU A 107 10.15 -2.41 7.56
N ASN A 108 11.13 -3.27 7.83
CA ASN A 108 11.09 -4.39 8.77
C ASN A 108 10.85 -4.03 10.26
N LEU A 109 10.45 -2.80 10.60
CA LEU A 109 10.21 -2.36 11.97
C LEU A 109 9.18 -3.25 12.69
N PHE A 110 8.15 -3.70 11.98
CA PHE A 110 7.11 -4.58 12.54
C PHE A 110 7.50 -6.06 12.62
N ARG A 111 8.62 -6.46 11.99
CA ARG A 111 9.10 -7.86 12.00
C ARG A 111 9.82 -8.21 13.30
N ALA A 112 10.33 -7.22 14.03
CA ALA A 112 11.08 -7.42 15.26
C ALA A 112 10.23 -7.79 16.49
N LEU A 113 8.90 -7.59 16.42
CA LEU A 113 7.99 -7.90 17.51
C LEU A 113 7.18 -9.17 17.19
N PRO A 114 7.28 -10.25 17.99
CA PRO A 114 6.46 -11.44 17.81
C PRO A 114 4.97 -11.09 17.86
N VAL A 115 4.14 -11.83 17.12
CA VAL A 115 2.69 -11.57 16.89
C VAL A 115 2.39 -10.37 15.99
N VAL A 116 3.11 -9.25 16.13
CA VAL A 116 2.93 -8.05 15.29
C VAL A 116 3.23 -8.36 13.82
N GLY A 117 4.31 -9.09 13.53
CA GLY A 117 4.64 -9.50 12.16
C GLY A 117 3.55 -10.34 11.49
N THR A 118 2.95 -11.30 12.20
CA THR A 118 1.87 -12.14 11.65
C THR A 118 0.59 -11.34 11.42
N LEU A 119 0.22 -10.47 12.36
CA LEU A 119 -0.93 -9.58 12.20
C LEU A 119 -0.72 -8.61 11.02
N TRP A 120 0.50 -8.10 10.87
CA TRP A 120 0.89 -7.24 9.76
C TRP A 120 0.73 -7.96 8.42
N SER A 121 1.30 -9.15 8.25
CA SER A 121 1.14 -9.95 7.02
C SER A 121 -0.33 -10.24 6.75
N ARG A 122 -1.10 -10.70 7.75
CA ARG A 122 -2.55 -10.94 7.60
C ARG A 122 -3.33 -9.69 7.20
N ALA A 123 -2.88 -8.53 7.64
CA ALA A 123 -3.46 -7.24 7.29
C ALA A 123 -3.07 -6.73 5.89
N GLY A 124 -2.21 -7.44 5.14
CA GLY A 124 -1.73 -7.05 3.81
C GLY A 124 -0.36 -6.40 3.80
N GLY A 125 0.41 -6.55 4.87
CA GLY A 125 1.75 -6.04 5.01
C GLY A 125 2.78 -6.91 4.31
N VAL A 126 3.62 -6.29 3.46
CA VAL A 126 4.65 -6.98 2.67
C VAL A 126 6.01 -6.34 2.93
N PRO A 127 7.10 -7.12 3.06
CA PRO A 127 8.43 -6.56 3.18
C PRO A 127 8.76 -5.69 1.97
N ALA A 128 9.20 -4.45 2.22
CA ALA A 128 9.63 -3.56 1.15
C ALA A 128 10.86 -4.12 0.45
N SER A 129 10.70 -4.48 -0.83
CA SER A 129 11.79 -4.73 -1.78
C SER A 129 11.27 -4.47 -3.21
N PRO A 130 12.14 -4.06 -4.17
CA PRO A 130 11.75 -3.84 -5.55
C PRO A 130 11.15 -5.09 -6.21
N GLU A 131 11.67 -6.28 -5.87
CA GLU A 131 11.21 -7.56 -6.41
C GLU A 131 9.79 -7.88 -5.95
N ASN A 132 9.50 -7.68 -4.65
CA ASN A 132 8.16 -7.89 -4.11
C ASN A 132 7.16 -6.89 -4.70
N ALA A 133 7.58 -5.63 -4.84
CA ALA A 133 6.77 -4.60 -5.48
C ALA A 133 6.45 -4.98 -6.94
N MET A 134 7.46 -5.41 -7.70
CA MET A 134 7.29 -5.79 -9.10
C MET A 134 6.37 -6.99 -9.24
N ARG A 135 6.55 -8.02 -8.40
CA ARG A 135 5.68 -9.21 -8.43
C ARG A 135 4.22 -8.86 -8.09
N LEU A 136 3.98 -8.02 -7.08
CA LEU A 136 2.63 -7.55 -6.76
C LEU A 136 2.00 -6.72 -7.89
N LEU A 137 2.77 -5.77 -8.45
CA LEU A 137 2.26 -4.84 -9.45
C LEU A 137 2.07 -5.49 -10.82
N HIS A 138 3.07 -6.21 -11.30
CA HIS A 138 3.12 -6.71 -12.66
C HIS A 138 2.51 -8.10 -12.79
N ASP A 139 2.93 -9.04 -11.93
CA ASP A 139 2.55 -10.45 -12.08
C ASP A 139 1.19 -10.72 -11.44
N GLU A 140 0.95 -10.16 -10.25
CA GLU A 140 -0.29 -10.36 -9.49
C GLU A 140 -1.32 -9.25 -9.72
N GLN A 141 -0.95 -8.16 -10.41
CA GLN A 141 -1.84 -7.04 -10.77
C GLN A 141 -2.58 -6.40 -9.58
N GLN A 142 -1.88 -6.21 -8.47
CA GLN A 142 -2.41 -5.72 -7.20
C GLN A 142 -2.14 -4.22 -6.98
N LEU A 143 -2.92 -3.62 -6.08
CA LEU A 143 -2.64 -2.27 -5.58
C LEU A 143 -1.55 -2.34 -4.50
N VAL A 144 -0.48 -1.57 -4.67
CA VAL A 144 0.64 -1.52 -3.74
C VAL A 144 0.75 -0.12 -3.14
N LEU A 145 0.70 -0.02 -1.82
CA LEU A 145 0.79 1.24 -1.08
C LEU A 145 2.19 1.41 -0.49
N VAL A 146 2.79 2.57 -0.74
CA VAL A 146 4.13 2.92 -0.26
C VAL A 146 4.17 4.33 0.33
N PHE A 147 4.99 4.47 1.36
CA PHE A 147 5.29 5.75 2.00
C PHE A 147 6.80 5.99 1.93
N PRO A 148 7.30 6.71 0.91
CA PRO A 148 8.73 6.77 0.61
C PRO A 148 9.56 7.51 1.67
N GLU A 149 8.92 8.27 2.57
CA GLU A 149 9.59 8.89 3.72
C GLU A 149 10.00 7.88 4.80
N GLY A 150 9.37 6.70 4.82
CA GLY A 150 9.63 5.64 5.79
C GLY A 150 9.49 6.08 7.25
N THR A 151 10.25 5.44 8.13
CA THR A 151 10.28 5.70 9.59
C THR A 151 10.77 7.11 9.97
N LYS A 152 11.35 7.87 9.04
CA LYS A 152 11.78 9.25 9.31
C LYS A 152 10.60 10.20 9.45
N ALA A 153 9.45 9.86 8.84
CA ALA A 153 8.26 10.69 8.92
C ALA A 153 7.49 10.56 10.25
N THR A 154 7.62 9.43 10.96
CA THR A 154 6.98 9.25 12.29
C THR A 154 7.59 10.13 13.39
N GLY A 155 8.81 10.64 13.17
CA GLY A 155 9.51 11.54 14.09
C GLY A 155 9.24 13.04 13.85
N LYS A 156 8.30 13.41 12.96
CA LYS A 156 8.01 14.81 12.65
C LYS A 156 7.50 15.54 13.89
N ASN A 157 8.18 16.62 14.27
CA ASN A 157 7.65 17.57 15.23
C ASN A 157 6.39 18.23 14.65
N MET A 158 5.47 18.68 15.53
CA MET A 158 4.25 19.37 15.11
C MET A 158 4.51 20.60 14.23
N ARG A 159 5.69 21.22 14.33
CA ARG A 159 6.11 22.35 13.50
C ARG A 159 6.46 21.96 12.06
N ASP A 160 6.83 20.70 11.84
CA ASP A 160 7.19 20.14 10.53
C ASP A 160 6.04 19.34 9.91
N ARG A 161 4.84 19.44 10.49
CA ARG A 161 3.62 18.87 9.90
C ARG A 161 3.41 19.43 8.49
N TYR A 162 2.92 18.59 7.59
CA TYR A 162 2.69 18.91 6.17
C TYR A 162 3.94 19.26 5.34
N ARG A 163 5.14 18.97 5.86
CA ARG A 163 6.36 18.99 5.06
C ARG A 163 6.83 17.57 4.79
N LEU A 164 7.22 17.32 3.54
CA LEU A 164 7.83 16.06 3.13
C LEU A 164 9.25 15.98 3.71
N GLN A 165 9.58 14.85 4.32
CA GLN A 165 10.94 14.49 4.65
C GLN A 165 11.64 13.93 3.42
N ARG A 166 12.97 13.85 3.52
CA ARG A 166 13.78 13.23 2.49
C ARG A 166 13.33 11.78 2.30
N PHE A 167 12.99 11.44 1.06
CA PHE A 167 12.63 10.07 0.71
C PHE A 167 13.80 9.13 0.99
N GLY A 168 13.49 8.01 1.61
CA GLY A 168 14.39 6.88 1.76
C GLY A 168 14.83 6.38 0.39
N ARG A 169 16.00 5.74 0.36
CA ARG A 169 16.54 5.08 -0.83
C ARG A 169 16.58 3.55 -0.67
N GLY A 170 15.88 2.98 0.31
CA GLY A 170 16.09 1.58 0.69
C GLY A 170 14.85 0.85 1.17
N GLY A 171 14.30 0.05 0.26
CA GLY A 171 14.04 -1.37 0.42
C GLY A 171 14.69 -2.09 -0.76
#